data_AF-A0AAD9F945-F1
#
_entry.id   AF-A0AAD9F945-F1
#
_cell.length_a   1.000
_cell.length_b   1.000
_cell.length_c   1.000
_cell.angle_alpha   90.00
_cell.angle_beta   90.00
_cell.angle_gamma   90.00
#
_symmetry.space_group_name_H-M   'P 1'
#
loop_
_entity.id
_entity.type
_entity.pdbx_description
1 polymer ?
#
loop_
_entity_poly.entity_id
_entity_poly.type
_entity_poly.pdbx_seq_one_letter_code
_entity_poly.pdbx_strand_id
1 'polypeptide(L)' 'MSNNLVKEWGEFVRLADLPCLVDLVFVGNPLEDKHSSEGTWMDEASKRLPNLKKLDGTPVIKPEVDEGDGES' A
#
# COMPACT_ATOMS: atom_id res chain seq x y z
N MET A 1 1.04 9.04 -2.25
CA MET A 1 0.04 9.74 -1.39
C MET A 1 0.56 9.89 0.04
N SER A 2 1.77 10.40 0.24
CA SER A 2 2.35 10.67 1.57
C SER A 2 1.94 12.06 2.08
N ASN A 3 1.93 12.25 3.40
CA ASN A 3 1.53 13.50 4.07
C ASN A 3 0.08 13.96 3.79
N ASN A 4 -0.85 13.03 3.60
CA ASN A 4 -2.26 13.36 3.53
C ASN A 4 -2.95 13.12 4.90
N LEU A 5 -4.16 13.66 5.07
CA LEU A 5 -4.97 13.48 6.27
C LEU A 5 -5.90 12.26 6.15
N VAL A 6 -5.46 11.21 5.46
CA VAL A 6 -6.28 10.00 5.29
C VAL A 6 -6.32 9.24 6.60
N LYS A 7 -7.50 9.23 7.21
CA LYS A 7 -7.80 8.55 8.49
C LYS A 7 -8.66 7.32 8.31
N GLU A 8 -9.23 7.15 7.13
CA GLU A 8 -10.24 6.14 6.85
C GLU A 8 -9.86 5.31 5.63
N TRP A 9 -10.20 4.02 5.70
CA TRP A 9 -10.00 3.10 4.59
C TRP A 9 -10.83 3.46 3.35
N GLY A 10 -11.90 4.26 3.48
CA GLY A 10 -12.72 4.69 2.34
C GLY A 10 -11.89 5.32 1.22
N GLU A 11 -10.98 6.23 1.56
CA GLU A 11 -10.09 6.89 0.60
C GLU A 11 -9.02 5.92 0.06
N PHE A 12 -8.59 4.97 0.88
CA PHE A 12 -7.61 3.96 0.46
C PHE A 12 -8.22 2.96 -0.53
N VAL A 13 -9.46 2.53 -0.32
CA VAL A 13 -10.17 1.61 -1.22
C VAL A 13 -10.50 2.27 -2.56
N ARG A 14 -10.62 3.60 -2.63
CA ARG A 14 -10.73 4.33 -3.92
C ARG A 14 -9.52 4.10 -4.82
N LEU A 15 -8.35 3.84 -4.25
CA LEU A 15 -7.14 3.50 -5.00
C LEU A 15 -7.22 2.10 -5.61
N ALA A 16 -8.05 1.20 -5.07
CA ALA A 16 -8.25 -0.14 -5.62
C ALA A 16 -8.94 -0.11 -6.99
N ASP A 17 -9.71 0.95 -7.26
CA ASP A 17 -10.41 1.17 -8.52
C ASP A 17 -9.46 1.61 -9.66
N LEU A 18 -8.19 1.89 -9.33
CA LEU A 18 -7.16 2.28 -10.30
C LEU A 18 -6.38 1.03 -10.77
N PRO A 19 -6.66 0.48 -11.96
CA PRO A 19 -6.00 -0.75 -12.44
C PRO A 19 -4.51 -0.56 -12.75
N CYS A 20 -4.05 0.69 -12.91
CA CYS A 20 -2.65 1.01 -13.20
C CYS A 20 -1.82 1.33 -11.95
N LEU A 21 -2.40 1.26 -10.74
CA LEU A 21 -1.69 1.59 -9.51
C LEU A 21 -0.85 0.40 -9.04
N VAL A 22 0.44 0.45 -9.36
CA VAL A 22 1.43 -0.59 -9.00
C VAL A 22 2.31 -0.19 -7.83
N ASP A 23 2.55 1.10 -7.64
CA ASP A 23 3.38 1.68 -6.58
C ASP A 23 2.56 2.70 -5.79
N LEU A 24 2.56 2.56 -4.46
CA LEU A 24 1.87 3.47 -3.56
C LEU A 24 2.70 3.74 -2.33
N VAL A 25 2.97 5.02 -2.09
CA VAL A 25 3.55 5.52 -0.85
C VAL A 25 2.44 6.16 -0.02
N PHE A 26 2.19 5.67 1.18
CA PHE A 26 1.16 6.10 2.11
C PHE A 26 1.71 6.56 3.48
N VAL A 27 3.04 6.54 3.68
CA VAL A 27 3.70 7.06 4.87
C VAL A 27 3.32 8.51 5.19
N GLY A 28 3.15 8.79 6.48
CA GLY A 28 2.77 10.11 6.97
C GLY A 28 1.26 10.37 6.90
N ASN A 29 0.45 9.34 6.70
CA ASN A 29 -0.99 9.39 6.92
C ASN A 29 -1.32 8.82 8.30
N PRO A 30 -2.28 9.40 9.05
CA PRO A 30 -2.67 8.89 10.36
C PRO A 30 -3.26 7.46 10.30
N LEU A 31 -3.84 7.05 9.17
CA LEU A 31 -4.25 5.67 8.94
C LEU A 31 -3.05 4.71 8.88
N GLU A 32 -2.03 5.06 8.10
CA GLU A 32 -0.81 4.26 7.99
C GLU A 32 -0.11 4.19 9.34
N ASP A 33 0.17 5.32 9.98
CA ASP A 33 0.86 5.38 11.28
C ASP A 33 0.18 4.51 12.35
N LYS A 34 -1.15 4.55 12.41
CA LYS A 34 -1.95 3.72 13.32
C LYS A 34 -1.77 2.23 13.03
N HIS A 35 -1.95 1.80 11.79
CA HIS A 35 -1.85 0.38 11.43
C HIS A 35 -0.42 -0.14 11.38
N SER A 36 0.55 0.74 11.09
CA SER A 36 1.98 0.50 11.07
C SER A 36 2.50 0.26 12.48
N SER A 37 2.05 1.07 13.45
CA SER A 37 2.29 0.86 14.87
C SER A 37 1.72 -0.48 15.37
N GLU A 38 0.57 -0.90 14.86
CA GLU A 38 -0.07 -2.17 15.18
C GLU A 38 0.53 -3.36 14.40
N GLY A 39 1.42 -3.11 13.43
CA GLY A 39 2.00 -4.14 12.56
C GLY A 39 1.02 -4.77 11.56
N THR A 40 -0.18 -4.20 11.39
CA THR A 40 -1.22 -4.72 10.49
C THR A 40 -1.28 -3.99 9.15
N TRP A 41 -0.52 -2.91 8.97
CA TRP A 41 -0.58 -2.04 7.80
C TRP A 41 -0.46 -2.80 6.48
N MET A 42 0.59 -3.61 6.31
CA MET A 42 0.84 -4.29 5.04
C MET A 42 -0.25 -5.34 4.70
N ASP A 43 -0.75 -6.06 5.70
CA ASP A 43 -1.79 -7.07 5.53
C ASP A 43 -3.12 -6.42 5.13
N GLU A 44 -3.51 -5.38 5.86
CA GLU A 44 -4.73 -4.62 5.63
C GLU A 44 -4.71 -3.85 4.28
N ALA A 45 -3.55 -3.31 3.92
CA ALA A 45 -3.35 -2.61 2.65
C ALA A 45 -3.32 -3.57 1.46
N SER A 46 -2.61 -4.69 1.57
CA SER A 46 -2.51 -5.69 0.48
C SER A 46 -3.83 -6.42 0.20
N LYS A 47 -4.66 -6.64 1.24
CA LYS A 47 -6.02 -7.16 1.11
C LYS A 47 -6.95 -6.20 0.35
N ARG A 48 -6.82 -4.89 0.59
CA ARG A 48 -7.63 -3.86 -0.07
C ARG A 48 -7.12 -3.48 -1.45
N LEU A 49 -5.82 -3.56 -1.67
CA LEU A 49 -5.16 -3.30 -2.94
C LEU A 49 -4.53 -4.58 -3.50
N PRO A 50 -5.36 -5.48 -4.07
CA PRO A 50 -4.89 -6.74 -4.65
C PRO A 50 -4.01 -6.53 -5.90
N ASN A 51 -4.00 -5.35 -6.51
CA ASN A 51 -3.17 -5.03 -7.68
C ASN A 51 -1.85 -4.31 -7.33
N LEU A 52 -1.65 -3.94 -6.07
CA LEU A 52 -0.47 -3.17 -5.67
C LEU A 52 0.77 -4.07 -5.57
N LYS A 53 1.88 -3.66 -6.21
CA LYS A 53 3.17 -4.35 -6.21
C LYS A 53 4.13 -3.82 -5.15
N LYS A 54 4.12 -2.51 -4.88
CA LYS A 54 5.00 -1.86 -3.90
C LYS A 54 4.19 -0.91 -3.01
N LEU A 55 4.34 -1.08 -1.71
CA LEU A 55 3.69 -0.28 -0.67
C LEU A 55 4.75 0.29 0.27
N ASP A 56 4.80 1.62 0.38
CA ASP A 56 5.73 2.32 1.28
C ASP A 56 7.20 1.92 1.08
N GLY A 57 7.59 1.72 -0.18
CA GLY A 57 8.93 1.27 -0.56
C GLY A 57 9.17 -0.23 -0.34
N THR A 58 8.24 -0.95 0.30
CA THR A 58 8.34 -2.39 0.52
C THR A 58 7.55 -3.16 -0.55
N PRO A 59 8.14 -4.16 -1.21
CA PRO A 59 7.42 -4.98 -2.17
C PRO A 59 6.32 -5.79 -1.48
N VAL A 60 5.09 -5.67 -1.97
CA VAL A 60 3.96 -6.49 -1.55
C VAL A 60 4.07 -7.81 -2.31
N ILE A 61 4.72 -8.78 -1.69
CA ILE A 61 4.94 -10.10 -2.29
C ILE A 61 3.61 -10.84 -2.34
N LYS A 62 2.96 -10.84 -3.51
CA LYS A 62 1.88 -11.76 -3.82
C LYS A 62 2.50 -13.02 -4.41
N PRO A 63 2.03 -14.23 -4.04
CA PRO A 63 2.62 -15.48 -4.52
C PRO A 63 2.42 -15.79 -6.02
N GLU A 64 2.17 -14.81 -6.90
CA GLU A 64 1.96 -15.09 -8.33
C GLU A 64 2.64 -14.16 -9.36
N VAL A 65 3.29 -13.05 -9.01
CA VAL A 65 3.97 -12.26 -10.07
C VAL A 65 5.34 -11.78 -9.62
N ASP A 66 6.35 -12.56 -9.99
CA ASP A 66 7.71 -12.13 -10.28
C ASP A 66 7.65 -10.90 -11.20
N GLU A 67 8.05 -9.73 -10.71
CA GLU A 67 8.45 -8.61 -11.56
C GLU A 67 9.34 -7.68 -10.73
N GLY A 68 10.58 -7.56 -11.19
CA GLY A 68 11.72 -7.08 -10.43
C GLY A 68 11.71 -5.57 -10.13
N ASP A 69 12.48 -5.25 -9.09
CA ASP A 69 13.47 -4.20 -9.18
C ASP A 69 14.59 -4.58 -8.21
N GLY A 70 15.52 -5.38 -8.73
CA GLY A 70 16.83 -5.56 -8.13
C GLY A 70 17.62 -4.31 -8.42
N GLU A 71 17.76 -3.45 -7.42
CA GLU A 71 18.69 -2.33 -7.47
C GLU A 71 20.10 -2.93 -7.66
N SER A 72 20.68 -2.69 -8.84
CA SER A 72 22.07 -3.06 -9.21
C SER A 72 23.05 -1.98 -8.80
#